data_AF-A0A254REW4-F1
#
_entry.id   AF-A0A254REW4-F1
#
_cell.length_a   1.000
_cell.length_b   1.000
_cell.length_c   1.000
_cell.angle_alpha   90.00
_cell.angle_beta   90.00
_cell.angle_gamma   90.00
#
_symmetry.space_group_name_H-M   'P 1'
#
loop_
_entity.id
_entity.type
_entity.pdbx_description
1 polymer ?
#
loop_
_entity_poly.entity_id
_entity_poly.type
_entity_poly.pdbx_seq_one_letter_code
_entity_poly.pdbx_strand_id
1 'polypeptide(L)'
;MTQKVQKPAFFAPSSFVDSIITQINKRLGGIIMKYFLTATFAASAMLFCACGDDSSSNATGNNENAAISISTEGTYSIDKKKKMLVMTPNDSISACFMENGGLSWETLAPEDYQDSIEYELAGDTLILFNGRDGMTGEVYVGSNKGKIEGTWTFTGCDYNRNKKQANCDSPYNIIVWTFSNGKFKKKSDIFESKYIDALNAIDFTKSSAMYNLYEILNGDLHFDNDYNYSPPFYGAIFYPMEDDSLLQADAIDRYDVEIVESTKTSQTFKISDKTYTFKLNNVTKRTTENGRTEAETELEVSRDSITCVYHFIQKVINKDLCTYDALPNDGEFIGHPAAGYGKKEYQFREADFFLIDNQKSFVKCLESIDIRH
;
A
#
# COMPACT_ATOMS: atom_id res chain seq x y z
N MET A 1 20.61 27.85 -48.27
CA MET A 1 20.95 26.75 -47.35
C MET A 1 19.88 26.73 -46.26
N THR A 2 18.93 25.80 -46.34
CA THR A 2 17.81 25.67 -45.39
C THR A 2 17.83 24.25 -44.85
N GLN A 3 18.31 24.09 -43.63
CA GLN A 3 18.40 22.82 -42.94
C GLN A 3 17.01 22.45 -42.40
N LYS A 4 16.43 21.35 -42.92
CA LYS A 4 15.24 20.72 -42.35
C LYS A 4 15.63 20.05 -41.03
N VAL A 5 15.08 20.55 -39.92
CA VAL A 5 15.16 19.90 -38.61
C VAL A 5 14.15 18.74 -38.60
N GLN A 6 14.68 17.52 -38.52
CA GLN A 6 13.92 16.29 -38.41
C GLN A 6 13.52 16.08 -36.93
N LYS A 7 12.22 16.07 -36.63
CA LYS A 7 11.71 15.76 -35.28
C LYS A 7 11.94 14.28 -34.97
N PRO A 8 12.44 13.90 -33.78
CA PRO A 8 12.47 12.51 -33.37
C PRO A 8 11.05 12.07 -32.97
N ALA A 9 10.55 11.03 -33.63
CA ALA A 9 9.40 10.28 -33.19
C ALA A 9 9.84 9.36 -32.05
N PHE A 10 9.47 9.69 -30.81
CA PHE A 10 9.59 8.79 -29.68
C PHE A 10 8.46 7.75 -29.77
N PHE A 11 8.79 6.56 -30.29
CA PHE A 11 7.97 5.37 -30.13
C PHE A 11 8.35 4.72 -28.79
N ALA A 12 7.39 4.55 -27.89
CA ALA A 12 7.54 3.57 -26.82
C ALA A 12 7.69 2.18 -27.47
N PRO A 13 8.60 1.30 -26.98
CA PRO A 13 8.78 -0.02 -27.57
C PRO A 13 7.49 -0.84 -27.46
N SER A 14 7.04 -1.41 -28.58
CA SER A 14 5.80 -2.21 -28.69
C SER A 14 5.71 -3.32 -27.64
N SER A 15 6.86 -3.88 -27.24
CA SER A 15 6.97 -4.90 -26.20
C SER A 15 6.38 -4.49 -24.84
N PHE A 16 6.33 -3.19 -24.52
CA PHE A 16 5.78 -2.69 -23.26
C PHE A 16 4.25 -2.76 -23.23
N VAL A 17 3.62 -2.25 -24.29
CA VAL A 17 2.15 -2.27 -24.45
C VAL A 17 1.67 -3.72 -24.51
N ASP A 18 2.39 -4.57 -25.24
CA ASP A 18 2.06 -6.00 -25.34
C ASP A 18 2.18 -6.72 -23.99
N SER A 19 3.18 -6.41 -23.15
CA SER A 19 3.32 -6.99 -21.82
C SER A 19 2.18 -6.59 -20.87
N ILE A 20 1.78 -5.31 -20.88
CA ILE A 20 0.66 -4.81 -20.05
C ILE A 20 -0.66 -5.43 -20.52
N ILE A 21 -0.93 -5.40 -21.84
CA ILE A 21 -2.14 -5.98 -22.41
C ILE A 21 -2.21 -7.48 -22.10
N THR A 22 -1.08 -8.20 -22.16
CA THR A 22 -1.04 -9.64 -21.85
C THR A 22 -1.42 -9.92 -20.39
N GLN A 23 -0.87 -9.16 -19.43
CA GLN A 23 -1.19 -9.35 -18.01
C GLN A 23 -2.64 -8.93 -17.67
N ILE A 24 -3.12 -7.82 -18.24
CA ILE A 24 -4.51 -7.37 -18.10
C ILE A 24 -5.48 -8.42 -18.68
N ASN A 25 -5.19 -8.94 -19.87
CA ASN A 25 -6.03 -9.96 -20.51
C ASN A 25 -6.02 -11.29 -19.77
N LYS A 26 -4.89 -11.69 -19.17
CA LYS A 26 -4.80 -12.90 -18.33
C LYS A 26 -5.75 -12.83 -17.13
N ARG A 27 -5.92 -11.65 -16.54
CA ARG A 27 -6.82 -11.43 -15.38
C ARG A 27 -8.28 -11.24 -15.79
N LEU A 28 -8.55 -10.43 -16.83
CA LEU A 28 -9.91 -10.23 -17.34
C LEU A 28 -10.50 -11.51 -17.94
N GLY A 29 -9.68 -12.34 -18.59
CA GLY A 29 -10.09 -13.66 -19.12
C GLY A 29 -10.56 -14.63 -18.05
N GLY A 30 -10.01 -14.57 -16.82
CA GLY A 30 -10.44 -15.39 -15.70
C GLY A 30 -11.76 -14.95 -15.05
N ILE A 31 -12.09 -13.65 -15.13
CA ILE A 31 -13.28 -13.07 -14.49
C ILE A 31 -14.48 -13.03 -15.45
N ILE A 32 -14.25 -12.81 -16.75
CA ILE A 32 -15.34 -12.64 -17.73
C ILE A 32 -15.88 -13.99 -18.23
N MET A 33 -15.07 -15.06 -18.24
CA MET A 33 -15.47 -16.34 -18.83
C MET A 33 -16.46 -17.15 -17.98
N LYS A 34 -16.81 -16.71 -16.75
CA LYS A 34 -17.84 -17.34 -15.92
C LYS A 34 -19.22 -16.70 -15.97
N TYR A 35 -19.38 -15.51 -16.57
CA TYR A 35 -20.64 -14.76 -16.47
C TYR A 35 -21.26 -14.28 -17.79
N PHE A 36 -20.62 -14.50 -18.93
CA PHE A 36 -21.15 -14.08 -20.23
C PHE A 36 -21.27 -15.23 -21.22
N LEU A 37 -22.18 -16.17 -20.93
CA LEU A 37 -22.61 -17.16 -21.91
C LEU A 37 -24.07 -17.54 -21.68
N THR A 38 -24.97 -16.56 -21.88
CA THR A 38 -26.31 -16.70 -22.47
C THR A 38 -27.07 -15.38 -22.32
N ALA A 39 -27.34 -14.67 -23.41
CA ALA A 39 -28.65 -14.10 -23.72
C ALA A 39 -28.57 -13.22 -24.99
N THR A 40 -29.26 -13.72 -26.00
CA THR A 40 -29.43 -13.19 -27.34
C THR A 40 -30.19 -11.87 -27.36
N PHE A 41 -29.86 -11.03 -28.35
CA PHE A 41 -30.53 -9.79 -28.74
C PHE A 41 -32.07 -9.89 -28.75
N ALA A 42 -32.74 -8.93 -28.11
CA ALA A 42 -34.03 -8.41 -28.54
C ALA A 42 -34.15 -6.93 -28.15
N ALA A 43 -34.04 -6.07 -29.15
CA ALA A 43 -34.38 -4.66 -29.03
C ALA A 43 -35.90 -4.52 -28.89
N SER A 44 -36.37 -3.81 -27.87
CA SER A 44 -37.71 -3.22 -27.84
C SER A 44 -37.73 -2.08 -26.82
N ALA A 45 -37.94 -0.87 -27.34
CA ALA A 45 -38.27 0.30 -26.55
C ALA A 45 -39.64 0.11 -25.89
N MET A 46 -39.73 0.31 -24.58
CA MET A 46 -40.98 0.71 -23.93
C MET A 46 -40.68 1.76 -22.86
N LEU A 47 -41.26 2.94 -23.07
CA LEU A 47 -41.50 3.96 -22.08
C LEU A 47 -42.46 3.42 -21.02
N PHE A 48 -42.10 3.55 -19.74
CA PHE A 48 -43.07 3.68 -18.66
C PHE A 48 -42.58 4.73 -17.68
N CYS A 49 -43.27 5.88 -17.67
CA CYS A 49 -43.37 6.71 -16.48
C CYS A 49 -44.26 5.98 -15.47
N ALA A 50 -43.80 5.87 -14.23
CA ALA A 50 -44.68 5.78 -13.07
C ALA A 50 -43.94 6.32 -11.84
N CYS A 51 -44.38 7.49 -11.37
CA CYS A 51 -44.17 7.92 -10.00
C CYS A 51 -44.90 6.95 -9.07
N GLY A 52 -44.27 6.61 -7.96
CA GLY A 52 -44.85 5.87 -6.85
C GLY A 52 -43.97 6.05 -5.63
N ASP A 53 -44.17 7.18 -4.94
CA ASP A 53 -43.81 7.32 -3.53
C ASP A 53 -44.64 6.30 -2.75
N ASP A 54 -44.00 5.43 -1.98
CA ASP A 54 -44.05 5.55 -0.53
C ASP A 54 -43.17 4.53 0.20
N SER A 55 -42.40 5.07 1.14
CA SER A 55 -41.92 4.53 2.41
C SER A 55 -41.76 3.01 2.60
N SER A 56 -40.51 2.57 2.70
CA SER A 56 -40.15 1.52 3.67
C SER A 56 -38.76 1.79 4.23
N SER A 57 -38.75 2.26 5.48
CA SER A 57 -37.77 1.95 6.53
C SER A 57 -36.37 1.53 6.04
N ASN A 58 -35.40 2.45 6.20
CA ASN A 58 -33.98 2.14 6.20
C ASN A 58 -33.70 1.03 7.21
N ALA A 59 -33.66 -0.21 6.75
CA ALA A 59 -32.87 -1.22 7.39
C ALA A 59 -31.42 -0.79 7.21
N THR A 60 -30.83 -0.22 8.26
CA THR A 60 -29.37 -0.20 8.45
C THR A 60 -28.92 -1.66 8.56
N GLY A 61 -28.87 -2.33 7.41
CA GLY A 61 -28.11 -3.55 7.25
C GLY A 61 -26.64 -3.15 7.36
N ASN A 62 -25.95 -3.67 8.36
CA ASN A 62 -24.49 -3.73 8.38
C ASN A 62 -24.07 -4.44 7.09
N ASN A 63 -23.83 -3.66 6.03
CA ASN A 63 -23.23 -4.16 4.81
C ASN A 63 -21.76 -4.35 5.13
N GLU A 64 -21.38 -5.55 5.57
CA GLU A 64 -20.00 -6.00 5.79
C GLU A 64 -19.12 -5.93 4.52
N ASN A 65 -19.64 -5.40 3.41
CA ASN A 65 -18.97 -5.22 2.12
C ASN A 65 -19.07 -3.79 1.56
N ALA A 66 -19.48 -2.80 2.35
CA ALA A 66 -19.50 -1.41 1.88
C ALA A 66 -18.07 -0.88 1.70
N ALA A 67 -17.77 -0.36 0.52
CA ALA A 67 -16.48 0.27 0.27
C ALA A 67 -16.38 1.62 1.01
N ILE A 68 -15.24 1.88 1.64
CA ILE A 68 -14.89 3.22 2.11
C ILE A 68 -14.59 4.06 0.88
N SER A 69 -15.47 5.03 0.60
CA SER A 69 -15.39 5.88 -0.59
C SER A 69 -14.79 7.23 -0.23
N ILE A 70 -13.60 7.53 -0.73
CA ILE A 70 -12.90 8.79 -0.53
C ILE A 70 -12.91 9.55 -1.86
N SER A 71 -13.23 10.84 -1.80
CA SER A 71 -13.23 11.70 -2.99
C SER A 71 -12.43 12.96 -2.71
N THR A 72 -11.55 13.31 -3.64
CA THR A 72 -10.78 14.56 -3.62
C THR A 72 -11.00 15.28 -4.94
N GLU A 73 -11.28 16.58 -4.87
CA GLU A 73 -11.48 17.42 -6.04
C GLU A 73 -10.53 18.62 -6.00
N GLY A 74 -10.20 19.16 -7.17
CA GLY A 74 -9.29 20.28 -7.25
C GLY A 74 -9.09 20.81 -8.66
N THR A 75 -8.05 21.61 -8.82
CA THR A 75 -7.58 22.11 -10.11
C THR A 75 -6.25 21.45 -10.49
N TYR A 76 -6.00 21.32 -11.78
CA TYR A 76 -4.73 20.79 -12.27
C TYR A 76 -4.19 21.60 -13.44
N SER A 77 -2.87 21.59 -13.58
CA SER A 77 -2.16 22.11 -14.74
C SER A 77 -1.11 21.11 -15.22
N ILE A 78 -0.67 21.25 -16.47
CA ILE A 78 0.26 20.31 -17.11
C ILE A 78 1.53 21.06 -17.51
N ASP A 79 2.68 20.73 -16.89
CA ASP A 79 3.98 21.09 -17.43
C ASP A 79 4.41 20.03 -18.46
N LYS A 80 4.06 20.26 -19.73
CA LYS A 80 4.38 19.33 -20.82
C LYS A 80 5.88 19.17 -21.06
N LYS A 81 6.70 20.14 -20.67
CA LYS A 81 8.16 20.09 -20.87
C LYS A 81 8.79 19.13 -19.86
N LYS A 82 8.29 19.14 -18.63
CA LYS A 82 8.76 18.26 -17.54
C LYS A 82 7.93 16.98 -17.40
N LYS A 83 6.82 16.86 -18.13
CA LYS A 83 5.82 15.78 -17.98
C LYS A 83 5.29 15.68 -16.55
N MET A 84 4.92 16.83 -15.97
CA MET A 84 4.36 16.90 -14.63
C MET A 84 2.88 17.31 -14.68
N LEU A 85 2.05 16.64 -13.89
CA LEU A 85 0.75 17.11 -13.46
C LEU A 85 0.95 17.86 -12.16
N VAL A 86 0.52 19.12 -12.11
CA VAL A 86 0.53 19.91 -10.88
C VAL A 86 -0.90 20.04 -10.41
N MET A 87 -1.19 19.55 -9.21
CA MET A 87 -2.53 19.35 -8.68
C MET A 87 -2.70 20.15 -7.40
N THR A 88 -3.76 20.95 -7.34
CA THR A 88 -4.12 21.75 -6.18
C THR A 88 -5.52 21.33 -5.73
N PRO A 89 -5.67 20.64 -4.59
CA PRO A 89 -6.97 20.31 -4.02
C PRO A 89 -7.84 21.56 -3.79
N ASN A 90 -9.16 21.39 -3.64
CA ASN A 90 -10.06 22.48 -3.26
C ASN A 90 -10.12 22.66 -1.74
N ASP A 91 -9.97 21.57 -0.99
CA ASP A 91 -10.18 21.53 0.45
C ASP A 91 -8.86 21.75 1.20
N SER A 92 -8.93 22.45 2.33
CA SER A 92 -7.81 22.55 3.25
C SER A 92 -7.55 21.20 3.93
N ILE A 93 -6.30 20.95 4.29
CA ILE A 93 -5.91 19.72 4.99
C ILE A 93 -5.37 20.11 6.36
N SER A 94 -5.82 19.39 7.39
CA SER A 94 -5.27 19.53 8.73
C SER A 94 -4.32 18.37 9.01
N ALA A 95 -3.14 18.70 9.52
CA ALA A 95 -2.06 17.75 9.71
C ALA A 95 -1.23 18.12 10.94
N CYS A 96 -0.45 17.15 11.42
CA CYS A 96 0.52 17.37 12.48
C CYS A 96 1.88 17.74 11.87
N PHE A 97 2.44 18.85 12.28
CA PHE A 97 3.71 19.38 11.78
C PHE A 97 4.83 19.15 12.77
N MET A 98 5.95 18.62 12.29
CA MET A 98 7.20 18.55 13.03
C MET A 98 8.13 19.67 12.60
N GLU A 99 8.31 20.69 13.44
CA GLU A 99 9.23 21.81 13.20
C GLU A 99 10.12 22.07 14.41
N ASN A 100 11.43 22.19 14.19
CA ASN A 100 12.42 22.55 15.22
C ASN A 100 12.33 21.72 16.51
N GLY A 101 11.92 20.45 16.40
CA GLY A 101 11.73 19.55 17.55
C GLY A 101 10.44 19.77 18.34
N GLY A 102 9.48 20.53 17.79
CA GLY A 102 8.12 20.70 18.30
C GLY A 102 7.08 20.06 17.38
N LEU A 103 5.88 19.82 17.94
CA LEU A 103 4.70 19.36 17.20
C LEU A 103 3.59 20.41 17.26
N SER A 104 2.97 20.69 16.11
CA SER A 104 1.80 21.59 16.02
C SER A 104 0.74 20.98 15.10
N TRP A 105 -0.52 21.08 15.52
CA TRP A 105 -1.65 20.73 14.64
C TRP A 105 -2.05 21.97 13.84
N GLU A 106 -1.87 21.94 12.52
CA GLU A 106 -2.12 23.09 11.65
C GLU A 106 -3.06 22.72 10.51
N THR A 107 -3.72 23.73 9.95
CA THR A 107 -4.58 23.60 8.78
C THR A 107 -3.92 24.35 7.62
N LEU A 108 -3.50 23.61 6.59
CA LEU A 108 -2.94 24.16 5.37
C LEU A 108 -4.06 24.61 4.43
N ALA A 109 -3.91 25.82 3.90
CA ALA A 109 -4.72 26.26 2.78
C ALA A 109 -4.40 25.42 1.53
N PRO A 110 -5.34 25.24 0.60
CA PRO A 110 -5.13 24.37 -0.55
C PRO A 110 -3.92 24.76 -1.42
N GLU A 111 -3.61 26.05 -1.54
CA GLU A 111 -2.45 26.58 -2.24
C GLU A 111 -1.11 26.20 -1.60
N ASP A 112 -1.08 25.94 -0.29
CA ASP A 112 0.11 25.51 0.45
C ASP A 112 0.30 23.99 0.39
N TYR A 113 -0.68 23.26 -0.15
CA TYR A 113 -0.68 21.81 -0.33
C TYR A 113 -0.86 21.43 -1.81
N GLN A 114 0.04 21.94 -2.66
CA GLN A 114 0.11 21.57 -4.07
C GLN A 114 0.99 20.35 -4.26
N ASP A 115 0.48 19.33 -4.95
CA ASP A 115 1.22 18.12 -5.31
C ASP A 115 1.66 18.16 -6.78
N SER A 116 2.78 17.52 -7.09
CA SER A 116 3.27 17.37 -8.45
C SER A 116 3.63 15.93 -8.76
N ILE A 117 2.97 15.37 -9.76
CA ILE A 117 3.08 13.97 -10.14
C ILE A 117 3.69 13.89 -11.54
N GLU A 118 4.77 13.14 -11.71
CA GLU A 118 5.28 12.84 -13.04
C GLU A 118 4.33 11.86 -13.74
N TYR A 119 4.10 12.08 -15.04
CA TYR A 119 3.21 11.23 -15.81
C TYR A 119 3.82 10.72 -17.12
N GLU A 120 3.38 9.54 -17.55
CA GLU A 120 3.61 9.01 -18.88
C GLU A 120 2.31 8.61 -19.55
N LEU A 121 2.21 8.84 -20.86
CA LEU A 121 1.06 8.48 -21.68
C LEU A 121 1.49 7.53 -22.80
N ALA A 122 0.77 6.42 -22.94
CA ALA A 122 0.95 5.44 -24.00
C ALA A 122 -0.44 5.01 -24.52
N GLY A 123 -0.94 5.70 -25.55
CA GLY A 123 -2.28 5.42 -26.10
C GLY A 123 -3.36 5.64 -25.04
N ASP A 124 -4.06 4.58 -24.68
CA ASP A 124 -5.13 4.58 -23.68
C ASP A 124 -4.65 4.22 -22.27
N THR A 125 -3.34 4.29 -22.04
CA THR A 125 -2.68 4.08 -20.75
C THR A 125 -2.07 5.38 -20.22
N LEU A 126 -2.32 5.67 -18.95
CA LEU A 126 -1.69 6.73 -18.15
C LEU A 126 -0.92 6.07 -17.02
N ILE A 127 0.32 6.48 -16.80
CA ILE A 127 1.13 6.04 -15.67
C ILE A 127 1.43 7.26 -14.81
N LEU A 128 1.09 7.20 -13.53
CA LEU A 128 1.33 8.27 -12.56
C LEU A 128 2.41 7.84 -11.57
N PHE A 129 3.55 8.53 -11.58
CA PHE A 129 4.68 8.25 -10.70
C PHE A 129 4.53 9.08 -9.42
N ASN A 130 3.75 8.55 -8.47
CA ASN A 130 3.44 9.20 -7.20
C ASN A 130 4.54 9.02 -6.13
N GLY A 131 5.57 8.21 -6.42
CA GLY A 131 6.68 7.92 -5.51
C GLY A 131 7.82 8.93 -5.59
N ARG A 132 8.49 9.19 -4.45
CA ARG A 132 9.68 10.07 -4.39
C ARG A 132 10.85 9.61 -5.23
N ASP A 133 10.94 8.31 -5.50
CA ASP A 133 11.99 7.74 -6.32
C ASP A 133 11.76 7.97 -7.82
N GLY A 134 10.52 8.30 -8.24
CA GLY A 134 10.12 8.42 -9.63
C GLY A 134 10.23 7.11 -10.43
N MET A 135 10.42 5.97 -9.75
CA MET A 135 10.75 4.69 -10.38
C MET A 135 9.54 3.78 -10.54
N THR A 136 8.60 3.87 -9.61
CA THR A 136 7.37 3.08 -9.61
C THR A 136 6.18 4.00 -9.85
N GLY A 137 5.31 3.62 -10.79
CA GLY A 137 4.14 4.41 -11.14
C GLY A 137 2.88 3.56 -11.27
N GLU A 138 1.77 4.06 -10.75
CA GLU A 138 0.47 3.43 -10.83
C GLU A 138 -0.04 3.45 -12.27
N VAL A 139 -0.54 2.33 -12.75
CA VAL A 139 -1.04 2.18 -14.13
C VAL A 139 -2.55 2.40 -14.17
N TYR A 140 -2.97 3.29 -15.05
CA TYR A 140 -4.36 3.62 -15.30
C TYR A 140 -4.71 3.40 -16.77
N VAL A 141 -5.94 2.97 -17.01
CA VAL A 141 -6.51 2.82 -18.36
C VAL A 141 -7.71 3.72 -18.56
N GLY A 142 -7.84 4.25 -19.76
CA GLY A 142 -8.93 5.14 -20.16
C GLY A 142 -9.30 4.91 -21.62
N SER A 143 -10.00 5.86 -22.22
CA SER A 143 -10.29 5.86 -23.66
C SER A 143 -10.01 7.24 -24.25
N ASN A 144 -8.86 7.79 -23.87
CA ASN A 144 -8.53 9.20 -24.02
C ASN A 144 -7.48 9.47 -25.12
N LYS A 145 -7.07 8.45 -25.88
CA LYS A 145 -6.21 8.58 -27.08
C LYS A 145 -4.93 9.40 -26.85
N GLY A 146 -4.25 9.16 -25.73
CA GLY A 146 -2.98 9.80 -25.38
C GLY A 146 -3.13 11.25 -24.89
N LYS A 147 -4.28 11.62 -24.33
CA LYS A 147 -4.52 12.93 -23.69
C LYS A 147 -4.86 12.75 -22.22
N ILE A 148 -4.37 13.63 -21.35
CA ILE A 148 -4.70 13.62 -19.91
C ILE A 148 -6.19 13.80 -19.65
N GLU A 149 -6.86 14.68 -20.41
CA GLU A 149 -8.30 14.92 -20.26
C GLU A 149 -9.11 13.63 -20.45
N GLY A 150 -10.03 13.39 -19.52
CA GLY A 150 -10.90 12.21 -19.49
C GLY A 150 -10.81 11.44 -18.18
N THR A 151 -11.42 10.26 -18.19
CA THR A 151 -11.49 9.37 -17.02
C THR A 151 -10.49 8.24 -17.15
N TRP A 152 -9.84 7.92 -16.04
CA TRP A 152 -8.74 6.97 -15.90
C TRP A 152 -9.01 6.07 -14.70
N THR A 153 -9.04 4.76 -14.93
CA THR A 153 -9.30 3.78 -13.89
C THR A 153 -8.03 2.99 -13.61
N PHE A 154 -7.65 2.92 -12.34
CA PHE A 154 -6.49 2.17 -11.88
C PHE A 154 -6.66 0.69 -12.21
N THR A 155 -5.62 0.07 -12.74
CA THR A 155 -5.65 -1.33 -13.15
C THR A 155 -5.34 -2.29 -12.00
N GLY A 156 -4.99 -1.78 -10.81
CA GLY A 156 -4.44 -2.60 -9.74
C GLY A 156 -2.98 -2.98 -9.97
N CYS A 157 -2.26 -2.24 -10.83
CA CYS A 157 -0.89 -2.56 -11.23
C CYS A 157 0.05 -1.36 -11.09
N ASP A 158 1.28 -1.66 -10.69
CA ASP A 158 2.38 -0.71 -10.61
C ASP A 158 3.44 -1.05 -11.65
N TYR A 159 3.87 -0.04 -12.39
CA TYR A 159 4.93 -0.13 -13.39
C TYR A 159 6.27 0.29 -12.80
N ASN A 160 7.26 -0.59 -12.90
CA ASN A 160 8.64 -0.28 -12.55
C ASN A 160 9.44 0.13 -13.79
N ARG A 161 9.91 1.38 -13.83
CA ARG A 161 10.62 1.98 -14.96
C ARG A 161 11.97 1.29 -15.27
N ASN A 162 12.67 0.81 -14.24
CA ASN A 162 13.96 0.12 -14.40
C ASN A 162 13.78 -1.27 -14.99
N LYS A 163 12.86 -2.05 -14.42
CA LYS A 163 12.57 -3.42 -14.85
C LYS A 163 11.72 -3.47 -16.12
N LYS A 164 11.08 -2.35 -16.48
CA LYS A 164 10.11 -2.23 -17.58
C LYS A 164 9.00 -3.28 -17.48
N GLN A 165 8.55 -3.54 -16.26
CA GLN A 165 7.56 -4.56 -15.94
C GLN A 165 6.46 -3.94 -15.08
N ALA A 166 5.22 -4.39 -15.31
CA ALA A 166 4.09 -4.10 -14.43
C ALA A 166 3.86 -5.28 -13.49
N ASN A 167 3.63 -5.00 -12.22
CA ASN A 167 3.20 -5.97 -11.22
C ASN A 167 1.77 -5.63 -10.76
N CYS A 168 0.90 -6.63 -10.59
CA CYS A 168 -0.57 -6.43 -10.53
C CYS A 168 -1.19 -7.02 -9.27
N ASP A 169 -0.78 -6.53 -8.10
CA ASP A 169 -1.08 -7.16 -6.81
C ASP A 169 -2.08 -6.38 -5.94
N SER A 170 -2.69 -5.31 -6.46
CA SER A 170 -3.67 -4.51 -5.68
C SER A 170 -5.12 -4.71 -6.15
N PRO A 171 -5.85 -5.74 -5.68
CA PRO A 171 -7.28 -5.93 -5.95
C PRO A 171 -8.22 -5.16 -5.01
N TYR A 172 -7.69 -4.47 -4.00
CA TYR A 172 -8.46 -4.03 -2.83
C TYR A 172 -9.01 -2.61 -2.93
N ASN A 173 -8.53 -1.82 -3.90
CA ASN A 173 -8.96 -0.47 -4.13
C ASN A 173 -9.32 -0.24 -5.60
N ILE A 174 -10.37 0.53 -5.83
CA ILE A 174 -10.67 1.09 -7.15
C ILE A 174 -10.38 2.58 -7.08
N ILE A 175 -9.37 3.02 -7.82
CA ILE A 175 -9.03 4.44 -7.94
C ILE A 175 -9.45 4.91 -9.32
N VAL A 176 -10.19 6.01 -9.37
CA VAL A 176 -10.62 6.66 -10.60
C VAL A 176 -10.21 8.12 -10.56
N TRP A 177 -9.44 8.55 -11.56
CA TRP A 177 -9.18 9.95 -11.84
C TRP A 177 -10.06 10.43 -12.98
N THR A 178 -10.62 11.62 -12.84
CA THR A 178 -11.27 12.35 -13.93
C THR A 178 -10.61 13.71 -14.06
N PHE A 179 -10.07 14.01 -15.23
CA PHE A 179 -9.56 15.31 -15.60
C PHE A 179 -10.51 15.96 -16.61
N SER A 180 -10.94 17.20 -16.34
CA SER A 180 -11.81 17.97 -17.22
C SER A 180 -11.64 19.47 -17.02
N ASN A 181 -11.29 20.21 -18.08
CA ASN A 181 -11.29 21.67 -18.09
C ASN A 181 -10.42 22.29 -16.98
N GLY A 182 -9.21 21.75 -16.77
CA GLY A 182 -8.31 22.19 -15.70
C GLY A 182 -8.77 21.83 -14.28
N LYS A 183 -9.80 20.99 -14.13
CA LYS A 183 -10.26 20.43 -12.85
C LYS A 183 -10.00 18.93 -12.80
N PHE A 184 -9.71 18.42 -11.61
CA PHE A 184 -9.58 16.99 -11.38
C PHE A 184 -10.56 16.52 -10.31
N LYS A 185 -10.91 15.25 -10.39
CA LYS A 185 -11.58 14.49 -9.34
C LYS A 185 -10.90 13.13 -9.19
N LYS A 186 -10.47 12.80 -7.98
CA LYS A 186 -10.02 11.47 -7.56
C LYS A 186 -11.13 10.83 -6.76
N LYS A 187 -11.54 9.61 -7.11
CA LYS A 187 -12.36 8.76 -6.25
C LYS A 187 -11.58 7.50 -5.93
N SER A 188 -11.52 7.11 -4.66
CA SER A 188 -10.94 5.86 -4.20
C SER A 188 -11.99 5.09 -3.41
N ASP A 189 -12.37 3.91 -3.91
CA ASP A 189 -13.25 2.99 -3.21
C ASP A 189 -12.39 1.85 -2.64
N ILE A 190 -12.30 1.76 -1.31
CA ILE A 190 -11.47 0.79 -0.60
C ILE A 190 -12.37 -0.31 -0.05
N PHE A 191 -12.12 -1.55 -0.48
CA PHE A 191 -12.89 -2.73 -0.08
C PHE A 191 -12.19 -3.46 1.06
N GLU A 192 -12.36 -2.94 2.27
CA GLU A 192 -11.70 -3.45 3.48
C GLU A 192 -11.98 -4.94 3.74
N SER A 193 -13.20 -5.42 3.48
CA SER A 193 -13.53 -6.84 3.62
C SER A 193 -12.66 -7.75 2.77
N LYS A 194 -12.33 -7.35 1.54
CA LYS A 194 -11.40 -8.10 0.68
C LYS A 194 -9.98 -8.13 1.25
N TYR A 195 -9.56 -7.05 1.90
CA TYR A 195 -8.26 -7.01 2.57
C TYR A 195 -8.24 -7.97 3.77
N ILE A 196 -9.29 -7.95 4.59
CA ILE A 196 -9.44 -8.85 5.75
C ILE A 196 -9.50 -10.31 5.30
N ASP A 197 -10.24 -10.62 4.24
CA ASP A 197 -10.30 -11.97 3.67
C ASP A 197 -8.93 -12.44 3.20
N ALA A 198 -8.17 -11.56 2.54
CA ALA A 198 -6.80 -11.87 2.13
C ALA A 198 -5.90 -12.08 3.34
N LEU A 199 -5.99 -11.22 4.36
CA LEU A 199 -5.23 -11.34 5.61
C LEU A 199 -5.52 -12.68 6.32
N ASN A 200 -6.79 -13.08 6.41
CA ASN A 200 -7.23 -14.36 7.00
C ASN A 200 -6.81 -15.59 6.16
N ALA A 201 -6.56 -15.40 4.86
CA ALA A 201 -6.10 -16.47 3.99
C ALA A 201 -4.61 -16.79 4.20
N ILE A 202 -3.80 -15.82 4.65
CA ILE A 202 -2.34 -15.95 4.81
C ILE A 202 -2.00 -17.05 5.82
N ASP A 203 -0.96 -17.81 5.48
CA ASP A 203 -0.28 -18.72 6.39
C ASP A 203 0.97 -18.00 6.90
N PHE A 204 0.88 -17.38 8.07
CA PHE A 204 1.96 -16.56 8.64
C PHE A 204 3.20 -17.40 8.98
N THR A 205 3.03 -18.72 9.15
CA THR A 205 4.16 -19.63 9.37
C THR A 205 5.06 -19.79 8.14
N LYS A 206 4.60 -19.31 6.97
CA LYS A 206 5.35 -19.32 5.69
C LYS A 206 5.76 -17.92 5.23
N SER A 207 5.68 -16.92 6.10
CA SER A 207 6.05 -15.54 5.79
C SER A 207 7.56 -15.31 5.87
N SER A 208 8.02 -14.22 5.25
CA SER A 208 9.37 -13.70 5.44
C SER A 208 9.70 -13.37 6.91
N ALA A 209 8.70 -13.16 7.77
CA ALA A 209 8.90 -12.98 9.20
C ALA A 209 9.43 -14.26 9.88
N MET A 210 8.98 -15.43 9.44
CA MET A 210 9.48 -16.71 9.94
C MET A 210 10.89 -17.01 9.45
N TYR A 211 11.20 -16.64 8.20
CA TYR A 211 12.58 -16.69 7.70
C TYR A 211 13.52 -15.89 8.61
N ASN A 212 13.19 -14.62 8.89
CA ASN A 212 13.98 -13.76 9.78
C ASN A 212 14.06 -14.34 11.20
N LEU A 213 12.99 -14.94 11.70
CA LEU A 213 13.00 -15.60 13.00
C LEU A 213 14.01 -16.74 13.07
N TYR A 214 14.06 -17.60 12.05
CA TYR A 214 15.03 -18.69 12.01
C TYR A 214 16.48 -18.18 11.92
N GLU A 215 16.74 -17.13 11.14
CA GLU A 215 18.08 -16.52 11.07
C GLU A 215 18.54 -15.97 12.43
N ILE A 216 17.64 -15.32 13.18
CA ILE A 216 17.94 -14.77 14.51
C ILE A 216 18.18 -15.92 15.51
N LEU A 217 17.30 -16.92 15.53
CA LEU A 217 17.42 -18.07 16.45
C LEU A 217 18.59 -18.99 16.10
N ASN A 218 19.04 -18.99 14.85
CA ASN A 218 20.29 -19.61 14.42
C ASN A 218 21.46 -18.61 14.46
N GLY A 219 21.33 -17.47 15.14
CA GLY A 219 22.35 -16.42 15.34
C GLY A 219 23.18 -16.04 14.11
N ASP A 220 22.59 -16.12 12.92
CA ASP A 220 23.18 -15.63 11.68
C ASP A 220 22.82 -14.15 11.47
N LEU A 221 21.72 -13.70 12.08
CA LEU A 221 21.27 -12.33 12.08
C LEU A 221 21.38 -11.71 13.48
N HIS A 222 22.36 -10.82 13.66
CA HIS A 222 22.56 -10.02 14.86
C HIS A 222 22.28 -8.54 14.58
N PHE A 223 21.61 -7.87 15.51
CA PHE A 223 21.32 -6.44 15.41
C PHE A 223 22.27 -5.62 16.30
N ASP A 224 23.57 -5.78 16.07
CA ASP A 224 24.61 -4.99 16.73
C ASP A 224 24.84 -3.66 16.01
N ASN A 225 24.01 -2.67 16.38
CA ASN A 225 24.18 -1.23 16.15
C ASN A 225 24.01 -0.68 14.70
N ASP A 226 23.24 0.40 14.64
CA ASP A 226 23.24 1.50 13.65
C ASP A 226 22.80 1.29 12.19
N TYR A 227 22.43 0.09 11.73
CA TYR A 227 21.92 -0.04 10.35
C TYR A 227 20.40 0.08 10.19
N ASN A 228 20.06 1.12 9.44
CA ASN A 228 18.75 1.64 9.00
C ASN A 228 18.02 0.70 7.99
N TYR A 229 18.12 -0.62 8.17
CA TYR A 229 17.40 -1.58 7.32
C TYR A 229 15.99 -1.83 7.88
N SER A 230 15.02 -1.68 6.98
CA SER A 230 13.57 -1.79 7.18
C SER A 230 13.18 -2.97 8.10
N PRO A 231 12.17 -2.78 8.99
CA PRO A 231 11.89 -3.71 10.09
C PRO A 231 11.57 -5.14 9.62
N PRO A 232 12.30 -6.19 10.06
CA PRO A 232 12.11 -7.60 9.68
C PRO A 232 10.72 -8.17 9.98
N PHE A 233 9.89 -7.52 10.81
CA PHE A 233 8.59 -8.06 11.21
C PHE A 233 7.41 -7.23 10.68
N TYR A 234 7.41 -5.89 10.79
CA TYR A 234 6.27 -5.08 10.34
C TYR A 234 5.96 -5.26 8.84
N GLY A 235 6.96 -5.08 7.96
CA GLY A 235 6.75 -5.23 6.52
C GLY A 235 6.46 -6.69 6.13
N ALA A 236 7.15 -7.63 6.77
CA ALA A 236 7.08 -9.06 6.47
C ALA A 236 5.74 -9.72 6.87
N ILE A 237 5.06 -9.23 7.92
CA ILE A 237 3.80 -9.79 8.38
C ILE A 237 2.61 -9.28 7.54
N PHE A 238 2.61 -8.01 7.17
CA PHE A 238 1.47 -7.40 6.46
C PHE A 238 1.53 -7.51 4.93
N TYR A 239 2.68 -7.85 4.36
CA TYR A 239 2.91 -7.92 2.92
C TYR A 239 3.66 -9.20 2.53
N PRO A 240 3.06 -10.39 2.73
CA PRO A 240 3.69 -11.62 2.29
C PRO A 240 3.89 -11.57 0.77
N MET A 241 5.12 -11.80 0.32
CA MET A 241 5.42 -11.87 -1.11
C MET A 241 5.12 -13.29 -1.64
N GLU A 242 4.85 -13.43 -2.94
CA GLU A 242 4.65 -14.76 -3.55
C GLU A 242 5.84 -15.71 -3.30
N ASP A 243 7.04 -15.14 -3.20
CA ASP A 243 8.28 -15.89 -2.96
C ASP A 243 8.61 -16.12 -1.48
N ASP A 244 7.80 -15.61 -0.53
CA ASP A 244 8.09 -15.75 0.92
C ASP A 244 8.15 -17.22 1.36
N SER A 245 7.30 -18.05 0.76
CA SER A 245 7.30 -19.50 1.01
C SER A 245 8.59 -20.18 0.54
N LEU A 246 9.25 -19.65 -0.49
CA LEU A 246 10.54 -20.16 -0.97
C LEU A 246 11.67 -19.74 -0.05
N LEU A 247 11.66 -18.49 0.43
CA LEU A 247 12.61 -18.01 1.43
C LEU A 247 12.51 -18.83 2.72
N GLN A 248 11.29 -19.05 3.19
CA GLN A 248 11.05 -19.85 4.39
C GLN A 248 11.52 -21.30 4.22
N ALA A 249 11.26 -21.93 3.06
CA ALA A 249 11.74 -23.27 2.77
C ALA A 249 13.28 -23.36 2.70
N ASP A 250 13.95 -22.35 2.14
CA ASP A 250 15.41 -22.24 2.13
C ASP A 250 15.99 -22.15 3.55
N ALA A 251 15.40 -21.32 4.41
CA ALA A 251 15.83 -21.24 5.81
C ALA A 251 15.59 -22.54 6.59
N ILE A 252 14.50 -23.26 6.32
CA ILE A 252 14.25 -24.56 6.95
C ILE A 252 15.38 -25.55 6.62
N ASP A 253 15.76 -25.65 5.34
CA ASP A 253 16.84 -26.54 4.90
C ASP A 253 18.21 -26.08 5.44
N ARG A 254 18.48 -24.77 5.35
CA ARG A 254 19.76 -24.18 5.75
C ARG A 254 20.05 -24.30 7.24
N TYR A 255 19.01 -24.20 8.07
CA TYR A 255 19.11 -24.17 9.54
C TYR A 255 18.66 -25.47 10.20
N ASP A 256 18.42 -26.52 9.41
CA ASP A 256 17.97 -27.84 9.89
C ASP A 256 16.75 -27.72 10.83
N VAL A 257 15.75 -26.95 10.38
CA VAL A 257 14.56 -26.66 11.18
C VAL A 257 13.60 -27.86 11.11
N GLU A 258 13.36 -28.52 12.24
CA GLU A 258 12.38 -29.60 12.34
C GLU A 258 11.02 -29.03 12.76
N ILE A 259 10.04 -28.99 11.84
CA ILE A 259 8.67 -28.58 12.17
C ILE A 259 7.95 -29.73 12.89
N VAL A 260 7.56 -29.50 14.14
CA VAL A 260 6.86 -30.48 14.98
C VAL A 260 5.34 -30.38 14.80
N GLU A 261 4.82 -29.16 14.86
CA GLU A 261 3.39 -28.85 14.70
C GLU A 261 3.25 -27.46 14.07
N SER A 262 2.27 -27.29 13.17
CA SER A 262 2.03 -25.99 12.53
C SER A 262 0.55 -25.77 12.25
N THR A 263 0.10 -24.55 12.50
CA THR A 263 -1.16 -23.97 12.04
C THR A 263 -0.83 -22.73 11.18
N LYS A 264 -1.84 -21.93 10.77
CA LYS A 264 -1.58 -20.69 10.05
C LYS A 264 -0.95 -19.58 10.90
N THR A 265 -1.14 -19.63 12.22
CA THR A 265 -0.76 -18.55 13.15
C THR A 265 0.14 -19.03 14.28
N SER A 266 0.52 -20.30 14.30
CA SER A 266 1.39 -20.84 15.34
C SER A 266 2.18 -22.03 14.80
N GLN A 267 3.41 -22.17 15.28
CA GLN A 267 4.28 -23.26 14.90
C GLN A 267 5.17 -23.66 16.07
N THR A 268 5.28 -24.95 16.32
CA THR A 268 6.31 -25.53 17.17
C THR A 268 7.37 -26.16 16.29
N PHE A 269 8.63 -25.77 16.48
CA PHE A 269 9.74 -26.22 15.67
C PHE A 269 11.01 -26.41 16.52
N LYS A 270 11.97 -27.15 15.98
CA LYS A 270 13.29 -27.29 16.58
C LYS A 270 14.38 -26.74 15.68
N ILE A 271 15.40 -26.17 16.31
CA ILE A 271 16.68 -25.85 15.69
C ILE A 271 17.73 -26.51 16.57
N SER A 272 18.50 -27.45 16.01
CA SER A 272 19.33 -28.36 16.81
C SER A 272 18.50 -29.13 17.86
N ASP A 273 18.87 -29.09 19.14
CA ASP A 273 18.17 -29.77 20.24
C ASP A 273 17.13 -28.88 20.97
N LYS A 274 16.97 -27.62 20.55
CA LYS A 274 16.12 -26.64 21.20
C LYS A 274 14.75 -26.59 20.54
N THR A 275 13.69 -26.58 21.35
CA THR A 275 12.31 -26.46 20.88
C THR A 275 11.79 -25.06 21.12
N TYR A 276 11.21 -24.47 20.08
CA TYR A 276 10.63 -23.13 20.09
C TYR A 276 9.15 -23.21 19.73
N THR A 277 8.36 -22.28 20.27
CA THR A 277 6.96 -22.09 19.91
C THR A 277 6.75 -20.66 19.45
N PHE A 278 6.40 -20.50 18.19
CA PHE A 278 5.93 -19.25 17.60
C PHE A 278 4.39 -19.17 17.68
N LYS A 279 3.86 -17.99 17.99
CA LYS A 279 2.43 -17.72 18.00
C LYS A 279 2.13 -16.27 17.62
N LEU A 280 1.28 -16.08 16.63
CA LEU A 280 0.68 -14.80 16.27
C LEU A 280 -0.62 -14.63 17.07
N ASN A 281 -0.61 -13.71 18.03
CA ASN A 281 -1.75 -13.42 18.91
C ASN A 281 -2.73 -12.45 18.26
N ASN A 282 -2.21 -11.44 17.57
CA ASN A 282 -3.01 -10.39 16.96
C ASN A 282 -2.42 -9.95 15.62
N VAL A 283 -3.27 -9.75 14.64
CA VAL A 283 -2.93 -9.08 13.38
C VAL A 283 -4.18 -8.35 12.90
N THR A 284 -4.14 -7.02 12.95
CA THR A 284 -5.25 -6.19 12.47
C THR A 284 -4.72 -5.12 11.55
N LYS A 285 -5.56 -4.77 10.58
CA LYS A 285 -5.35 -3.64 9.72
C LYS A 285 -6.70 -3.02 9.45
N ARG A 286 -6.78 -1.69 9.58
CA ARG A 286 -8.02 -0.96 9.38
C ARG A 286 -7.78 0.27 8.52
N THR A 287 -8.66 0.53 7.57
CA THR A 287 -8.62 1.78 6.82
C THR A 287 -9.49 2.84 7.51
N THR A 288 -8.90 4.00 7.80
CA THR A 288 -9.60 5.15 8.37
C THR A 288 -10.40 5.90 7.29
N GLU A 289 -11.32 6.77 7.71
CA GLU A 289 -12.20 7.53 6.79
C GLU A 289 -11.42 8.41 5.78
N ASN A 290 -10.22 8.85 6.14
CA ASN A 290 -9.32 9.61 5.26
C ASN A 290 -8.46 8.72 4.34
N GLY A 291 -8.70 7.41 4.31
CA GLY A 291 -7.98 6.45 3.46
C GLY A 291 -6.60 6.05 3.94
N ARG A 292 -6.19 6.51 5.12
CA ARG A 292 -4.95 6.04 5.76
C ARG A 292 -5.20 4.68 6.42
N THR A 293 -4.13 3.96 6.69
CA THR A 293 -4.24 2.61 7.26
C THR A 293 -3.60 2.55 8.63
N GLU A 294 -4.37 2.07 9.60
CA GLU A 294 -3.89 1.68 10.92
C GLU A 294 -3.58 0.18 10.93
N ALA A 295 -2.61 -0.22 11.73
CA ALA A 295 -2.19 -1.60 11.81
C ALA A 295 -1.75 -1.94 13.24
N GLU A 296 -1.99 -3.17 13.66
CA GLU A 296 -1.52 -3.69 14.94
C GLU A 296 -1.10 -5.14 14.78
N THR A 297 0.00 -5.52 15.40
CA THR A 297 0.49 -6.90 15.42
C THR A 297 1.08 -7.23 16.76
N GLU A 298 0.77 -8.44 17.23
CA GLU A 298 1.36 -9.01 18.42
C GLU A 298 1.71 -10.48 18.15
N LEU A 299 2.96 -10.84 18.41
CA LEU A 299 3.43 -12.23 18.33
C LEU A 299 4.34 -12.57 19.50
N GLU A 300 4.43 -13.87 19.75
CA GLU A 300 5.22 -14.48 20.81
C GLU A 300 6.14 -15.54 20.24
N VAL A 301 7.35 -15.60 20.78
CA VAL A 301 8.27 -16.72 20.59
C VAL A 301 8.73 -17.19 21.95
N SER A 302 8.46 -18.45 22.26
CA SER A 302 8.79 -19.06 23.54
C SER A 302 9.81 -20.18 23.39
N ARG A 303 10.69 -20.29 24.37
CA ARG A 303 11.55 -21.45 24.63
C ARG A 303 11.56 -21.70 26.13
N ASP A 304 11.32 -22.94 26.54
CA ASP A 304 11.25 -23.33 27.95
C ASP A 304 10.29 -22.41 28.73
N SER A 305 10.78 -21.66 29.73
CA SER A 305 9.98 -20.71 30.53
C SER A 305 10.09 -19.25 30.08
N ILE A 306 10.81 -18.96 28.99
CA ILE A 306 11.05 -17.60 28.50
C ILE A 306 10.18 -17.35 27.27
N THR A 307 9.44 -16.24 27.27
CA THR A 307 8.62 -15.78 26.15
C THR A 307 9.07 -14.39 25.74
N CYS A 308 9.42 -14.23 24.47
CA CYS A 308 9.71 -12.97 23.83
C CYS A 308 8.45 -12.46 23.12
N VAL A 309 8.08 -11.21 23.35
CA VAL A 309 6.87 -10.60 22.78
C VAL A 309 7.26 -9.48 21.84
N TYR A 310 6.79 -9.56 20.60
CA TYR A 310 6.85 -8.47 19.63
C TYR A 310 5.49 -7.79 19.56
N HIS A 311 5.52 -6.46 19.59
CA HIS A 311 4.35 -5.62 19.54
C HIS A 311 4.61 -4.43 18.61
N PHE A 312 3.72 -4.28 17.64
CA PHE A 312 3.74 -3.20 16.68
C PHE A 312 2.36 -2.53 16.62
N ILE A 313 2.34 -1.20 16.67
CA ILE A 313 1.14 -0.39 16.42
C ILE A 313 1.49 0.72 15.43
N GLN A 314 0.65 0.90 14.41
CA GLN A 314 0.59 2.08 13.56
C GLN A 314 -0.78 2.73 13.71
N LYS A 315 -0.81 3.98 14.17
CA LYS A 315 -2.02 4.79 14.27
C LYS A 315 -1.93 6.06 13.45
N VAL A 316 -3.05 6.48 12.89
CA VAL A 316 -3.14 7.74 12.16
C VAL A 316 -3.14 8.88 13.18
N ILE A 317 -2.29 9.88 12.97
CA ILE A 317 -2.24 11.03 13.88
C ILE A 317 -3.49 11.87 13.70
N ASN A 318 -4.10 12.23 14.82
CA ASN A 318 -5.12 13.25 14.92
C ASN A 318 -4.63 14.39 15.81
N LYS A 319 -5.46 15.41 16.00
CA LYS A 319 -5.12 16.58 16.82
C LYS A 319 -4.67 16.21 18.24
N ASP A 320 -5.31 15.22 18.87
CA ASP A 320 -5.03 14.82 20.25
C ASP A 320 -3.69 14.06 20.35
N LEU A 321 -3.30 13.37 19.28
CA LEU A 321 -2.04 12.63 19.18
C LEU A 321 -0.87 13.49 18.68
N CYS A 322 -1.10 14.74 18.28
CA CYS A 322 -0.08 15.66 17.80
C CYS A 322 0.69 16.33 18.96
N THR A 323 1.29 15.51 19.83
CA THR A 323 2.10 15.94 20.96
C THR A 323 3.09 14.85 21.35
N TYR A 324 4.28 15.24 21.84
CA TYR A 324 5.27 14.28 22.32
C TYR A 324 4.82 13.56 23.59
N ASP A 325 3.94 14.17 24.39
CA ASP A 325 3.37 13.54 25.59
C ASP A 325 2.49 12.33 25.27
N ALA A 326 2.02 12.21 24.03
CA ALA A 326 1.24 11.08 23.55
C ALA A 326 2.12 9.91 23.10
N LEU A 327 3.44 10.08 23.00
CA LEU A 327 4.37 9.02 22.63
C LEU A 327 4.72 8.14 23.85
N PRO A 328 4.51 6.82 23.79
CA PRO A 328 5.20 5.86 24.62
C PRO A 328 6.73 5.93 24.42
N ASN A 329 7.49 5.35 25.34
CA ASN A 329 8.96 5.37 25.31
C ASN A 329 9.58 4.69 24.07
N ASP A 330 8.83 3.81 23.42
CA ASP A 330 9.15 3.09 22.18
C ASP A 330 8.37 3.63 20.97
N GLY A 331 7.80 4.83 21.12
CA GLY A 331 7.02 5.51 20.11
C GLY A 331 7.84 6.42 19.19
N GLU A 332 7.53 6.42 17.89
CA GLU A 332 8.07 7.39 16.94
C GLU A 332 7.02 7.98 16.02
N PHE A 333 7.25 9.20 15.56
CA PHE A 333 6.45 9.83 14.51
C PHE A 333 7.07 9.55 13.15
N ILE A 334 6.30 8.92 12.27
CA ILE A 334 6.67 8.80 10.86
C ILE A 334 6.00 9.90 10.08
N GLY A 335 6.83 10.64 9.36
CA GLY A 335 6.39 11.72 8.52
C GLY A 335 6.98 11.70 7.12
N HIS A 336 6.21 12.24 6.19
CA HIS A 336 6.65 12.50 4.84
C HIS A 336 7.09 13.97 4.74
N PRO A 337 8.30 14.31 4.25
CA PRO A 337 8.53 15.65 3.74
C PRO A 337 7.48 15.99 2.69
N ALA A 338 6.83 17.14 2.88
CA ALA A 338 5.86 17.69 1.95
C ALA A 338 6.58 17.99 0.61
N ALA A 339 6.15 17.35 -0.48
CA ALA A 339 6.69 17.59 -1.81
C ALA A 339 6.05 18.85 -2.42
N GLY A 340 6.45 20.04 -1.96
CA GLY A 340 5.95 21.30 -2.51
C GLY A 340 6.79 21.82 -3.70
N TYR A 341 6.15 22.12 -4.84
CA TYR A 341 6.77 22.86 -5.94
C TYR A 341 6.44 24.36 -5.83
N GLY A 342 7.25 25.15 -5.09
CA GLY A 342 7.16 26.62 -5.15
C GLY A 342 7.63 27.42 -3.93
N LYS A 343 8.73 28.16 -4.08
CA LYS A 343 9.13 29.41 -3.37
C LYS A 343 9.16 29.51 -1.83
N LYS A 344 8.91 28.47 -1.05
CA LYS A 344 9.45 28.38 0.32
C LYS A 344 10.32 27.14 0.40
N GLU A 345 11.43 27.22 1.11
CA GLU A 345 12.24 26.05 1.45
C GLU A 345 11.37 25.13 2.32
N TYR A 346 10.63 24.19 1.71
CA TYR A 346 9.72 23.30 2.44
C TYR A 346 10.56 22.24 3.19
N GLN A 347 10.91 22.54 4.45
CA GLN A 347 11.38 21.57 5.45
C GLN A 347 10.22 21.01 6.30
N PHE A 348 8.99 21.03 5.79
CA PHE A 348 7.85 20.56 6.58
C PHE A 348 7.79 19.04 6.53
N ARG A 349 7.91 18.40 7.69
CA ARG A 349 7.63 16.97 7.87
C ARG A 349 6.22 16.86 8.44
N GLU A 350 5.25 16.58 7.58
CA GLU A 350 3.93 16.14 8.06
C GLU A 350 4.14 14.82 8.78
N ALA A 351 3.73 14.73 10.04
CA ALA A 351 3.64 13.46 10.74
C ALA A 351 2.29 12.82 10.35
N ASP A 352 2.36 11.69 9.66
CA ASP A 352 1.17 10.99 9.19
C ASP A 352 0.72 9.91 10.17
N PHE A 353 1.72 9.28 10.79
CA PHE A 353 1.54 8.11 11.64
C PHE A 353 2.35 8.26 12.91
N PHE A 354 1.76 7.73 13.97
CA PHE A 354 2.46 7.39 15.18
C PHE A 354 2.67 5.87 15.18
N LEU A 355 3.92 5.46 15.40
CA LEU A 355 4.33 4.07 15.51
C LEU A 355 4.75 3.72 16.94
N ILE A 356 4.40 2.52 17.38
CA ILE A 356 5.02 1.83 18.52
C ILE A 356 5.67 0.58 17.95
N ASP A 357 6.96 0.41 18.16
CA ASP A 357 7.67 -0.77 17.69
C ASP A 357 8.74 -1.20 18.73
N ASN A 358 8.49 -2.34 19.37
CA ASN A 358 9.40 -2.88 20.37
C ASN A 358 10.48 -3.84 19.78
N GLN A 359 10.68 -3.85 18.46
CA GLN A 359 11.57 -4.79 17.76
C GLN A 359 12.94 -4.96 18.43
N LYS A 360 13.61 -3.87 18.81
CA LYS A 360 14.95 -3.94 19.44
C LYS A 360 14.94 -4.77 20.72
N SER A 361 13.91 -4.60 21.55
CA SER A 361 13.76 -5.36 22.79
C SER A 361 13.35 -6.81 22.51
N PHE A 362 12.51 -7.03 21.50
CA PHE A 362 12.11 -8.36 21.06
C PHE A 362 13.30 -9.19 20.55
N VAL A 363 14.10 -8.64 19.64
CA VAL A 363 15.30 -9.30 19.10
C VAL A 363 16.29 -9.63 20.20
N LYS A 364 16.58 -8.69 21.11
CA LYS A 364 17.47 -8.96 22.27
C LYS A 364 16.96 -10.10 23.15
N CYS A 365 15.65 -10.22 23.29
CA CYS A 365 15.05 -11.35 23.98
C CYS A 365 15.27 -12.66 23.19
N LEU A 366 15.06 -12.66 21.86
CA LEU A 366 15.30 -13.83 21.01
C LEU A 366 16.75 -14.32 21.10
N GLU A 367 17.71 -13.40 21.03
CA GLU A 367 19.15 -13.72 21.19
C GLU A 367 19.46 -14.33 22.57
N SER A 368 18.74 -13.90 23.62
CA SER A 368 18.89 -14.45 24.98
C SER A 368 18.31 -15.85 25.16
N ILE A 369 17.35 -16.25 24.31
CA ILE A 369 16.83 -17.63 24.28
C ILE A 369 17.55 -18.49 23.24
N ASP A 370 18.43 -17.92 22.42
CA ASP A 370 19.32 -18.70 21.56
C ASP A 370 20.44 -19.33 22.40
N ILE A 371 21.37 -18.59 23.03
CA ILE A 371 22.54 -19.13 23.76
C ILE A 371 23.08 -20.44 23.14
N ARG A 372 23.67 -20.34 21.94
CA ARG A 372 24.68 -21.31 21.52
C ARG A 372 25.91 -21.12 22.42
N HIS A 373 26.16 -22.12 23.27
CA HIS A 373 27.46 -22.36 23.90
C HIS A 373 28.16 -23.50 23.16
#